data_AF-A0A2W5SGT0-F1
#
_entry.id   AF-A0A2W5SGT0-F1
#
_cell.length_a   1.000
_cell.length_b   1.000
_cell.length_c   1.000
_cell.angle_alpha   90.00
_cell.angle_beta   90.00
_cell.angle_gamma   90.00
#
_symmetry.space_group_name_H-M   'P 1'
#
loop_
_entity.id
_entity.type
_entity.pdbx_description
1 polymer ?
#
loop_
_entity_poly.entity_id
_entity_poly.type
_entity_poly.pdbx_seq_one_letter_code
_entity_poly.pdbx_strand_id
1 'polypeptide(L)'
;MAIRKKLDLYIVGVDPKTGREMRARIDSKTSFTILHPDHGGEFARVDITEDGRGKMTTLDATIRSPEDAAKCLWECSLGCNGDVACVAGCGLMCSTIIV
;
A
#
# COMPACT_ATOMS: atom_id res chain seq x y z
N MET A 1 23.59 -24.86 7.07
CA MET A 1 23.20 -23.64 6.32
C MET A 1 21.69 -23.52 6.43
N ALA A 2 21.17 -22.67 7.32
CA ALA A 2 19.73 -22.57 7.55
C ALA A 2 19.09 -21.77 6.41
N ILE A 3 18.16 -22.39 5.67
CA ILE A 3 17.32 -21.69 4.71
C ILE A 3 16.40 -20.77 5.52
N ARG A 4 16.79 -19.50 5.70
CA ARG A 4 15.87 -18.46 6.19
C ARG A 4 14.87 -18.19 5.07
N LYS A 5 13.76 -18.93 5.05
CA LYS A 5 12.60 -18.56 4.23
C LYS A 5 12.10 -17.21 4.75
N LYS A 6 12.19 -16.18 3.92
CA LYS A 6 11.56 -14.89 4.18
C LYS A 6 10.04 -15.14 4.09
N LEU A 7 9.33 -14.96 5.20
CA LEU A 7 7.87 -14.99 5.20
C LEU A 7 7.41 -13.64 4.68
N ASP A 8 6.90 -13.61 3.45
CA ASP A 8 6.26 -12.42 2.92
C ASP A 8 4.84 -12.35 3.48
N LEU A 9 4.57 -11.29 4.26
CA LEU A 9 3.25 -11.00 4.79
C LEU A 9 2.54 -10.05 3.84
N TYR A 10 1.29 -10.37 3.50
CA TYR A 10 0.48 -9.55 2.62
C TYR A 10 -0.82 -9.15 3.30
N ILE A 11 -1.27 -7.93 2.99
CA ILE A 11 -2.64 -7.49 3.19
C ILE A 11 -3.30 -7.45 1.82
N VAL A 12 -4.47 -8.06 1.75
CA VAL A 12 -5.22 -8.22 0.51
C VAL A 12 -6.54 -7.48 0.65
N GLY A 13 -6.83 -6.61 -0.32
CA GLY A 13 -8.09 -5.91 -0.44
C GLY A 13 -8.76 -6.29 -1.75
N VAL A 14 -10.07 -6.49 -1.73
CA VAL A 14 -10.86 -6.75 -2.94
C VAL A 14 -11.71 -5.52 -3.22
N ASP A 15 -11.56 -4.93 -4.40
CA ASP A 15 -12.45 -3.87 -4.85
C ASP A 15 -13.86 -4.46 -5.07
N PRO A 16 -14.88 -4.01 -4.33
CA PRO A 16 -16.23 -4.57 -4.42
C PRO A 16 -16.94 -4.25 -5.73
N LYS A 17 -16.50 -3.22 -6.48
CA LYS A 17 -17.10 -2.83 -7.76
C LYS A 17 -16.53 -3.64 -8.92
N THR A 18 -15.23 -3.88 -8.91
CA THR A 18 -14.53 -4.53 -10.04
C THR A 18 -14.18 -5.99 -9.75
N GLY A 19 -14.21 -6.41 -8.48
CA GLY A 19 -13.72 -7.72 -8.03
C GLY A 19 -12.20 -7.86 -8.09
N ARG A 20 -11.45 -6.80 -8.43
CA ARG A 20 -9.99 -6.83 -8.54
C ARG A 20 -9.37 -6.97 -7.16
N GLU A 21 -8.39 -7.87 -7.07
CA GLU A 21 -7.60 -8.08 -5.88
C GLU A 21 -6.37 -7.16 -5.88
N MET A 22 -6.26 -6.32 -4.86
CA MET A 22 -5.13 -5.45 -4.61
C MET A 22 -4.32 -6.03 -3.45
N ARG A 23 -2.99 -5.99 -3.56
CA ARG A 23 -2.09 -6.56 -2.55
C ARG A 23 -1.10 -5.52 -2.05
N ALA A 24 -0.88 -5.51 -0.75
CA ALA A 24 0.17 -4.75 -0.09
C ALA A 24 1.09 -5.76 0.61
N ARG A 25 2.36 -5.83 0.20
CA ARG A 25 3.40 -6.60 0.90
C ARG A 25 3.93 -5.79 2.06
N ILE A 26 3.89 -6.33 3.26
CA ILE A 26 4.44 -5.70 4.46
C ILE A 26 5.94 -5.94 4.48
N ASP A 27 6.73 -4.89 4.27
CA ASP A 27 8.18 -4.97 4.24
C ASP A 27 8.79 -4.78 5.63
N SER A 28 8.13 -3.99 6.49
CA SER A 28 8.52 -3.77 7.88
C SER A 28 7.34 -3.29 8.74
N LYS A 29 7.58 -2.97 10.02
CA LYS A 29 6.56 -2.37 10.91
C LYS A 29 6.14 -0.96 10.49
N THR A 30 6.92 -0.30 9.64
CA THR A 30 6.70 1.10 9.24
C THR A 30 6.76 1.28 7.73
N SER A 31 6.72 0.19 6.95
CA SER A 31 6.76 0.28 5.49
C SER A 31 6.07 -0.90 4.82
N PHE A 32 5.39 -0.63 3.72
CA PHE A 32 4.80 -1.65 2.85
C PHE A 32 4.85 -1.22 1.39
N THR A 33 4.80 -2.20 0.49
CA THR A 33 4.80 -2.00 -0.95
C THR A 33 3.49 -2.49 -1.53
N ILE A 34 2.83 -1.65 -2.32
CA ILE A 34 1.59 -1.99 -3.02
C ILE A 34 1.94 -2.54 -4.40
N LEU A 35 1.31 -3.66 -4.73
CA LEU A 35 1.53 -4.43 -5.95
C LEU A 35 0.43 -4.19 -6.97
N HIS A 36 0.80 -4.11 -8.23
CA HIS A 36 -0.14 -3.88 -9.32
C HIS A 36 -1.02 -5.12 -9.47
N PRO A 37 -2.35 -4.97 -9.54
CA PRO A 37 -3.27 -6.12 -9.56
C PRO A 37 -3.09 -6.99 -10.82
N ASP A 38 -2.75 -6.38 -11.96
CA ASP A 38 -2.73 -7.11 -13.23
C ASP A 38 -1.44 -7.91 -13.48
N HIS A 39 -0.29 -7.42 -13.00
CA HIS A 39 1.02 -8.04 -13.27
C HIS A 39 1.88 -8.26 -12.01
N GLY A 40 1.39 -7.89 -10.83
CA GLY A 40 2.07 -8.12 -9.55
C GLY A 40 3.34 -7.29 -9.33
N GLY A 41 3.63 -6.32 -10.20
CA GLY A 41 4.81 -5.45 -10.10
C GLY A 41 4.65 -4.45 -8.96
N GLU A 42 5.77 -4.02 -8.37
CA GLU A 42 5.77 -2.99 -7.33
C GLU A 42 5.42 -1.65 -7.96
N PHE A 43 4.31 -1.03 -7.54
CA PHE A 43 3.86 0.22 -8.14
C PHE A 43 3.97 1.42 -7.20
N ALA A 44 3.84 1.20 -5.90
CA ALA A 44 3.99 2.24 -4.89
C ALA A 44 4.59 1.67 -3.61
N ARG A 45 5.43 2.47 -2.96
CA ARG A 45 5.90 2.23 -1.61
C ARG A 45 5.22 3.19 -0.67
N VAL A 46 4.84 2.72 0.51
CA VAL A 46 4.34 3.56 1.58
C VAL A 46 5.22 3.39 2.80
N ASP A 47 5.70 4.52 3.33
CA ASP A 47 6.41 4.58 4.59
C ASP A 47 5.53 5.33 5.61
N ILE A 48 5.48 4.80 6.83
CA ILE A 48 4.70 5.39 7.93
C ILE A 48 5.57 6.45 8.61
N THR A 49 5.09 7.69 8.61
CA THR A 49 5.75 8.84 9.22
C THR A 49 5.60 8.84 10.74
N GLU A 50 6.39 9.67 11.43
CA GLU A 50 6.37 9.76 12.90
C GLU A 50 5.01 10.21 13.47
N ASP A 51 4.23 10.97 12.70
CA ASP A 51 2.84 11.33 13.04
C ASP A 51 1.83 10.21 12.78
N GLY A 52 2.30 9.00 12.43
CA GLY A 52 1.50 7.79 12.27
C GLY A 52 0.74 7.70 10.93
N ARG A 53 1.07 8.57 9.97
CA ARG A 53 0.43 8.64 8.65
C ARG A 53 1.21 7.89 7.58
N GLY A 54 0.53 7.51 6.51
CA GLY A 54 1.15 6.92 5.33
C GLY A 54 1.67 7.99 4.37
N LYS A 55 2.95 7.94 4.01
CA LYS A 55 3.53 8.72 2.92
C LYS A 55 3.79 7.80 1.72
N MET A 56 3.12 8.09 0.61
CA MET A 56 3.26 7.31 -0.63
C MET A 56 4.42 7.82 -1.49
N THR A 57 5.19 6.89 -2.04
CA THR A 57 6.20 7.08 -3.07
C THR A 57 5.84 6.22 -4.26
N THR A 58 5.52 6.83 -5.39
CA THR A 58 5.20 6.11 -6.62
C THR A 58 6.47 5.52 -7.24
N LEU A 59 6.42 4.24 -7.58
CA LEU A 59 7.52 3.49 -8.22
C LEU A 59 7.28 3.28 -9.72
N ASP A 60 6.01 3.23 -10.14
CA ASP A 60 5.62 3.04 -11.54
C ASP A 60 5.20 4.38 -12.18
N ALA A 61 5.89 4.77 -13.25
CA ALA A 61 5.65 6.02 -13.96
C ALA A 61 4.39 6.01 -14.85
N THR A 62 3.74 4.86 -15.04
CA THR A 62 2.53 4.72 -15.86
C THR A 62 1.24 5.11 -15.11
N ILE A 63 1.36 5.35 -13.80
CA ILE A 63 0.25 5.66 -12.92
C ILE A 63 -0.27 7.06 -13.16
N ARG A 64 -1.60 7.16 -13.26
CA ARG A 64 -2.31 8.45 -13.40
C ARG A 64 -2.57 9.05 -12.03
N SER A 65 -2.40 10.36 -11.87
CA SER A 65 -2.77 11.12 -10.66
C SER A 65 -2.22 10.57 -9.33
N PRO A 66 -0.91 10.26 -9.20
CA PRO A 66 -0.32 9.78 -7.95
C PRO A 66 -0.55 10.72 -6.76
N GLU A 67 -0.70 12.02 -7.01
CA GLU A 67 -1.01 13.04 -6.01
C GLU A 67 -2.37 12.83 -5.32
N ASP A 68 -3.39 12.36 -6.06
CA ASP A 68 -4.73 12.14 -5.52
C ASP A 68 -4.75 10.91 -4.60
N ALA A 69 -4.06 9.84 -5.00
CA ALA A 69 -3.88 8.67 -4.14
C ALA A 69 -3.06 9.00 -2.88
N ALA A 70 -1.99 9.77 -3.02
CA ALA A 70 -1.17 10.19 -1.89
C ALA A 70 -1.97 11.04 -0.89
N LYS A 71 -2.80 11.97 -1.38
CA LYS A 71 -3.67 12.79 -0.53
C LYS A 71 -4.74 11.94 0.17
N CYS A 72 -5.40 11.04 -0.55
CA CYS A 72 -6.35 10.10 0.03
C CYS A 72 -5.71 9.27 1.14
N LEU A 73 -4.50 8.73 0.92
CA LEU A 73 -3.78 7.95 1.92
C LEU A 73 -3.47 8.80 3.16
N TRP A 74 -2.99 10.02 2.96
CA TRP A 74 -2.63 10.93 4.05
C TRP A 74 -3.83 11.23 4.96
N GLU A 75 -4.99 11.48 4.37
CA GLU A 75 -6.23 11.76 5.10
C GLU A 75 -6.79 10.51 5.78
N CYS A 76 -6.85 9.37 5.07
CA CYS A 76 -7.36 8.11 5.61
C CYS A 76 -6.52 7.59 6.79
N SER A 77 -5.18 7.67 6.67
CA SER A 77 -4.26 7.12 7.67
C SER A 77 -4.20 7.91 8.98
N LEU A 78 -4.82 9.10 9.05
CA LEU A 78 -4.86 9.92 10.28
C LEU A 78 -5.44 9.15 11.48
N GLY A 79 -6.42 8.27 11.27
CA GLY A 79 -7.03 7.47 12.33
C GLY A 79 -6.24 6.23 12.74
N CYS A 80 -5.18 5.88 12.01
CA CYS A 80 -4.46 4.61 12.18
C CYS A 80 -3.40 4.63 13.28
N ASN A 81 -2.98 5.81 13.77
CA ASN A 81 -1.96 5.96 14.82
C ASN A 81 -0.68 5.14 14.56
N GLY A 82 -0.26 5.04 13.29
CA GLY A 82 0.93 4.29 12.88
C GLY A 82 0.77 2.77 12.78
N ASP A 83 -0.43 2.22 12.96
CA ASP A 83 -0.68 0.79 12.75
C ASP A 83 -0.54 0.42 11.28
N VAL A 84 0.45 -0.41 10.95
CA VAL A 84 0.80 -0.75 9.56
C VAL A 84 -0.33 -1.48 8.83
N ALA A 85 -1.15 -2.27 9.52
CA ALA A 85 -2.25 -2.97 8.88
C ALA A 85 -3.38 -2.01 8.50
N CYS A 86 -3.69 -1.06 9.40
CA CYS A 86 -4.64 0.01 9.14
C CYS A 86 -4.16 0.92 8.00
N VAL A 87 -2.91 1.39 8.03
CA VAL A 87 -2.35 2.26 6.98
C VAL A 87 -2.29 1.52 5.63
N ALA A 88 -1.96 0.23 5.63
CA ALA A 88 -2.00 -0.60 4.42
C ALA A 88 -3.42 -0.74 3.86
N GLY A 89 -4.43 -0.90 4.71
CA GLY A 89 -5.84 -0.86 4.29
C GLY A 89 -6.20 0.45 3.58
N CYS A 90 -5.81 1.59 4.15
CA CYS A 90 -5.94 2.89 3.50
C CYS A 90 -5.18 2.96 2.17
N GLY A 91 -3.94 2.46 2.13
CA GLY A 91 -3.13 2.41 0.93
C GLY A 91 -3.80 1.63 -0.19
N LEU A 92 -4.33 0.44 0.11
CA LEU A 92 -5.07 -0.39 -0.86
C LEU A 92 -6.29 0.32 -1.39
N MET A 93 -7.10 0.94 -0.52
CA MET A 93 -8.30 1.68 -0.91
C MET A 93 -7.95 2.87 -1.81
N CYS A 94 -6.99 3.70 -1.41
CA CYS A 94 -6.63 4.90 -2.16
C CYS A 94 -5.92 4.58 -3.49
N SER A 95 -5.31 3.41 -3.59
CA SER A 95 -4.66 2.95 -4.82
C SER A 95 -5.64 2.59 -5.93
N THR A 96 -6.91 2.32 -5.61
CA THR A 96 -7.93 2.07 -6.65
C THR A 96 -8.29 3.35 -7.43
N ILE A 97 -7.81 4.52 -7.00
CA ILE A 97 -7.98 5.79 -7.73
C ILE A 97 -7.11 5.80 -9.00
N ILE A 98 -5.98 5.11 -8.95
CA ILE A 98 -4.87 5.27 -9.87
C ILE A 98 -4.54 4.00 -10.68
N VAL A 99 -5.34 2.94 -10.50
CA VAL A 99 -5.20 1.60 -11.08
C VAL A 99 -6.51 1.12 -11.72
#